data_AF-A0A353M2A4-F1
#
_entry.id   AF-A0A353M2A4-F1
#
_cell.length_a   1.000
_cell.length_b   1.000
_cell.length_c   1.000
_cell.angle_alpha   90.00
_cell.angle_beta   90.00
_cell.angle_gamma   90.00
#
_symmetry.space_group_name_H-M   'P 1'
#
loop_
_entity.id
_entity.type
_entity.pdbx_description
1 polymer ?
#
loop_
_entity_poly.entity_id
_entity_poly.type
_entity_poly.pdbx_seq_one_letter_code
_entity_poly.pdbx_strand_id
1 'polypeptide(L)'
;RILLADLGKEVEFITLEVPRGDFSLAWRRLRRIVGPTGVKKLTRGALLSWAKLKAIDEVENLSLRMRPREQKHGSTSTLLQQQLQGFRRAQSMAAIRRIKEETETALQDLTDPHQTSNILRVGLVGEIYVAAEPFVNLRLEERLGYLGVEVVRTIHLPQWVEDHIFKNALGLYKQRSLKRSAAGYLRGFVGGHGLESVARSVDLASKDLAGIIHIFPLSCMPEVIAQGILPQVSQDKKIPIMSLVVDEHGGEIGFQTRLEAFVDLLQRRVRRYVPS
;
A
#
# COMPACT_ATOMS: atom_id res chain seq x y z
N ARG A 1 21.82 -6.12 20.79
CA ARG A 1 22.13 -6.00 22.24
C ARG A 1 23.60 -6.34 22.53
N ILE A 2 24.08 -7.51 22.11
CA ILE A 2 25.49 -7.93 22.29
C ILE A 2 26.47 -6.91 21.70
N LEU A 3 26.32 -6.55 20.41
CA LEU A 3 27.15 -5.52 19.76
C LEU A 3 27.16 -4.14 20.44
N LEU A 4 26.08 -3.75 21.12
CA LEU A 4 26.00 -2.46 21.81
C LEU A 4 26.65 -2.53 23.20
N ALA A 5 26.55 -3.68 23.86
CA ALA A 5 27.25 -3.95 25.11
C ALA A 5 28.76 -4.04 24.88
N ASP A 6 29.21 -4.67 23.79
CA ASP A 6 30.64 -4.75 23.41
C ASP A 6 31.22 -3.37 23.06
N LEU A 7 30.39 -2.43 22.60
CA LEU A 7 30.77 -1.03 22.38
C LEU A 7 30.71 -0.17 23.66
N GLY A 8 30.45 -0.77 24.83
CA GLY A 8 30.31 -0.06 26.09
C GLY A 8 29.11 0.89 26.14
N LYS A 9 28.12 0.74 25.25
CA LYS A 9 26.95 1.61 25.18
C LYS A 9 25.79 1.02 25.95
N GLU A 10 25.40 1.68 27.03
CA GLU A 10 24.13 1.41 27.70
C GLU A 10 22.98 1.97 26.86
N VAL A 11 22.20 1.07 26.25
CA VAL A 11 21.03 1.43 25.44
C VAL A 11 19.78 0.83 26.06
N GLU A 12 18.84 1.68 26.49
CA GLU A 12 17.51 1.25 26.93
C GLU A 12 16.65 0.89 25.70
N PHE A 13 16.17 -0.35 25.65
CA PHE A 13 15.21 -0.81 24.64
C PHE A 13 13.80 -0.76 25.22
N ILE A 14 12.97 0.16 24.72
CA ILE A 14 11.55 0.25 25.08
C ILE A 14 10.73 -0.39 23.97
N THR A 15 10.23 -1.61 24.20
CA THR A 15 9.35 -2.30 23.22
C THR A 15 7.90 -1.88 23.42
N LEU A 16 7.32 -1.23 22.41
CA LEU A 16 5.89 -0.97 22.33
C LEU A 16 5.21 -2.12 21.58
N GLU A 17 4.48 -2.95 22.31
CA GLU A 17 3.62 -3.98 21.73
C GLU A 17 2.16 -3.56 21.87
N VAL A 18 1.30 -4.05 20.97
CA VAL A 18 -0.14 -3.86 21.09
C VAL A 18 -0.60 -4.50 22.41
N PRO A 19 -1.19 -3.73 23.34
CA PRO A 19 -1.55 -4.24 24.66
C PRO A 19 -2.58 -5.36 24.54
N ARG A 20 -2.21 -6.56 25.01
CA ARG A 20 -3.14 -7.71 25.15
C ARG A 20 -3.79 -7.70 26.54
N GLY A 21 -4.49 -6.62 26.87
CA GLY A 21 -5.22 -6.46 28.15
C GLY A 21 -4.46 -5.72 29.26
N ASP A 22 -3.13 -5.71 29.29
CA ASP A 22 -2.36 -4.90 30.26
C ASP A 22 -2.08 -3.49 29.72
N PHE A 23 -3.12 -2.65 29.76
CA PHE A 23 -3.04 -1.25 29.37
C PHE A 23 -2.16 -0.41 30.32
N SER A 24 -1.96 -0.86 31.55
CA SER A 24 -1.18 -0.14 32.56
C SER A 24 0.32 -0.14 32.22
N LEU A 25 0.83 -1.30 31.81
CA LEU A 25 2.22 -1.47 31.37
C LEU A 25 2.46 -0.72 30.06
N ALA A 26 1.54 -0.83 29.11
CA ALA A 26 1.61 -0.11 27.83
C ALA A 26 1.63 1.41 28.05
N TRP A 27 0.78 1.95 28.93
CA TRP A 27 0.79 3.37 29.28
C TRP A 27 2.11 3.80 29.94
N ARG A 28 2.68 2.97 30.81
CA ARG A 28 3.96 3.26 31.48
C ARG A 28 5.12 3.34 30.48
N ARG A 29 5.18 2.39 29.53
CA ARG A 29 6.16 2.40 28.44
C ARG A 29 5.96 3.60 27.50
N LEU A 30 4.72 3.89 27.14
CA LEU A 30 4.39 5.06 26.32
C LEU A 30 4.80 6.36 27.03
N ARG A 31 4.51 6.51 28.32
CA ARG A 31 4.86 7.71 29.09
C ARG A 31 6.37 7.97 29.17
N ARG A 32 7.22 6.93 29.11
CA ARG A 32 8.67 7.09 28.99
C ARG A 32 9.07 7.72 27.65
N ILE A 33 8.35 7.43 26.58
CA ILE A 33 8.62 7.93 25.22
C ILE A 33 8.05 9.35 25.03
N VAL A 34 6.80 9.58 25.44
CA VAL A 34 6.14 10.89 25.25
C VAL A 34 6.62 11.93 26.30
N GLY A 35 7.34 11.49 27.33
CA GLY A 35 7.94 12.35 28.34
C GLY A 35 6.91 13.21 29.10
N PRO A 36 7.19 14.50 29.37
CA PRO A 36 6.30 15.39 30.12
C PRO A 36 5.13 15.95 29.28
N THR A 37 4.89 15.43 28.08
CA THR A 37 3.85 15.95 27.19
C THR A 37 2.47 15.77 27.81
N GLY A 38 1.74 16.87 28.03
CA GLY A 38 0.39 16.83 28.59
C GLY A 38 -0.59 16.09 27.69
N VAL A 39 -1.56 15.38 28.30
CA VAL A 39 -2.55 14.53 27.60
C VAL A 39 -3.26 15.28 26.48
N LYS A 40 -3.65 16.55 26.70
CA LYS A 40 -4.31 17.39 25.66
C LYS A 40 -3.44 17.61 24.42
N LYS A 41 -2.13 17.79 24.59
CA LYS A 41 -1.19 17.96 23.46
C LYS A 41 -1.01 16.63 22.72
N LEU A 42 -0.94 15.52 23.47
CA LEU A 42 -0.85 14.18 22.90
C LEU A 42 -2.10 13.83 22.08
N THR A 43 -3.29 14.06 22.61
CA THR A 43 -4.55 13.79 21.90
C THR A 43 -4.70 14.68 20.66
N ARG A 44 -4.38 15.98 20.77
CA ARG A 44 -4.36 16.88 19.61
C ARG A 44 -3.36 16.41 18.53
N GLY A 45 -2.16 15.97 18.93
CA GLY A 45 -1.17 15.41 18.03
C GLY A 45 -1.68 14.16 17.32
N ALA A 46 -2.29 13.22 18.06
CA ALA A 46 -2.86 12.00 17.50
C ALA A 46 -3.99 12.30 16.50
N LEU A 47 -4.89 13.24 16.82
CA LEU A 47 -5.96 13.68 15.91
C LEU A 47 -5.42 14.29 14.62
N LEU A 48 -4.39 15.15 14.72
CA LEU A 48 -3.73 15.73 13.55
C LEU A 48 -3.03 14.66 12.70
N SER A 49 -2.29 13.75 13.32
CA SER A 49 -1.62 12.65 12.61
C SER A 49 -2.63 11.75 11.89
N TRP A 50 -3.75 11.44 12.52
CA TRP A 50 -4.83 10.66 11.91
C TRP A 50 -5.47 11.37 10.72
N ALA A 51 -5.72 12.68 10.85
CA ALA A 51 -6.25 13.50 9.77
C ALA A 51 -5.28 13.57 8.57
N LYS A 52 -3.97 13.70 8.84
CA LYS A 52 -2.94 13.66 7.79
C LYS A 52 -2.90 12.30 7.10
N LEU A 53 -2.91 11.21 7.86
CA LEU A 53 -2.84 9.85 7.31
C LEU A 53 -3.99 9.61 6.33
N LYS A 54 -5.22 9.99 6.70
CA LYS A 54 -6.39 9.90 5.82
C LYS A 54 -6.25 10.76 4.57
N ALA A 55 -5.90 12.04 4.75
CA ALA A 55 -5.77 12.96 3.61
C ALA A 55 -4.68 12.51 2.63
N ILE A 56 -3.54 12.03 3.13
CA ILE A 56 -2.43 11.50 2.33
C ILE A 56 -2.87 10.26 1.55
N ASP A 57 -3.50 9.27 2.21
CA ASP A 57 -3.98 8.05 1.54
C ASP A 57 -4.99 8.39 0.42
N GLU A 58 -5.88 9.36 0.65
CA GLU A 58 -6.85 9.82 -0.35
C GLU A 58 -6.18 10.48 -1.57
N VAL A 59 -5.25 11.43 -1.36
CA VAL A 59 -4.58 12.13 -2.48
C VAL A 59 -3.61 11.22 -3.23
N GLU A 60 -2.95 10.27 -2.55
CA GLU A 60 -2.12 9.25 -3.20
C GLU A 60 -2.98 8.36 -4.09
N ASN A 61 -4.12 7.85 -3.60
CA ASN A 61 -5.04 7.05 -4.41
C ASN A 61 -5.64 7.85 -5.58
N LEU A 62 -5.88 9.15 -5.40
CA LEU A 62 -6.26 10.03 -6.52
C LEU A 62 -5.13 10.13 -7.55
N SER A 63 -3.88 10.27 -7.12
CA SER A 63 -2.72 10.30 -8.02
C SER A 63 -2.59 9.03 -8.87
N LEU A 64 -2.94 7.85 -8.33
CA LEU A 64 -2.91 6.59 -9.08
C LEU A 64 -3.93 6.56 -10.22
N ARG A 65 -5.06 7.26 -10.03
CA ARG A 65 -6.07 7.45 -11.08
C ARG A 65 -5.66 8.53 -12.07
N MET A 66 -5.04 9.62 -11.63
CA MET A 66 -4.73 10.74 -12.52
C MET A 66 -3.45 10.52 -13.34
N ARG A 67 -2.41 9.87 -12.78
CA ARG A 67 -1.11 9.67 -13.45
C ARG A 67 -1.21 9.06 -14.86
N PRO A 68 -1.96 7.97 -15.12
CA PRO A 68 -2.07 7.42 -16.47
C PRO A 68 -2.84 8.30 -17.46
N ARG A 69 -3.44 9.41 -16.98
CA ARG A 69 -4.24 10.37 -17.74
C ARG A 69 -3.59 11.75 -17.79
N GLU A 70 -2.34 11.87 -17.34
CA GLU A 70 -1.66 13.16 -17.25
C GLU A 70 -1.26 13.67 -18.64
N GLN A 71 -1.50 14.96 -18.90
CA GLN A 71 -1.14 15.59 -20.18
C GLN A 71 0.38 15.70 -20.36
N LYS A 72 1.09 15.96 -19.26
CA LYS A 72 2.55 16.08 -19.21
C LYS A 72 3.12 15.00 -18.30
N HIS A 73 3.97 14.16 -18.88
CA HIS A 73 4.66 13.10 -18.16
C HIS A 73 5.35 13.61 -16.89
N GLY A 74 5.12 12.93 -15.77
CA GLY A 74 5.68 13.22 -14.44
C GLY A 74 5.01 14.38 -13.69
N SER A 75 4.01 15.05 -14.27
CA SER A 75 3.34 16.19 -13.62
C SER A 75 2.58 15.78 -12.36
N THR A 76 1.87 14.64 -12.41
CA THR A 76 1.13 14.09 -11.27
C THR A 76 2.07 13.77 -10.11
N SER A 77 3.20 13.12 -10.39
CA SER A 77 4.17 12.72 -9.37
C SER A 77 4.88 13.94 -8.77
N THR A 78 5.22 14.93 -9.58
CA THR A 78 5.82 16.20 -9.13
C THR A 78 4.87 16.94 -8.18
N LEU A 79 3.61 17.10 -8.58
CA LEU A 79 2.59 17.76 -7.76
C LEU A 79 2.38 17.01 -6.44
N LEU A 80 2.21 15.69 -6.48
CA LEU A 80 2.02 14.88 -5.28
C LEU A 80 3.20 15.06 -4.30
N GLN A 81 4.44 14.98 -4.78
CA GLN A 81 5.62 15.14 -3.93
C GLN A 81 5.67 16.51 -3.24
N GLN A 82 5.29 17.59 -3.95
CA GLN A 82 5.19 18.93 -3.38
C GLN A 82 4.12 18.99 -2.29
N GLN A 83 2.94 18.43 -2.53
CA GLN A 83 1.82 18.47 -1.59
C GLN A 83 2.07 17.62 -0.34
N LEU A 84 2.77 16.49 -0.47
CA LEU A 84 3.22 15.69 0.67
C LEU A 84 4.15 16.48 1.62
N GLN A 85 5.01 17.36 1.08
CA GLN A 85 5.79 18.28 1.92
C GLN A 85 4.90 19.31 2.64
N GLY A 86 3.82 19.76 1.99
CA GLY A 86 2.78 20.60 2.58
C GLY A 86 2.11 19.92 3.77
N PHE A 87 1.62 18.68 3.59
CA PHE A 87 1.02 17.88 4.67
C PHE A 87 1.98 17.67 5.85
N ARG A 88 3.28 17.45 5.57
CA ARG A 88 4.30 17.31 6.62
C ARG A 88 4.35 18.56 7.50
N ARG A 89 4.30 19.75 6.91
CA ARG A 89 4.38 21.05 7.61
C ARG A 89 3.07 21.46 8.30
N ALA A 90 1.91 20.99 7.82
CA ALA A 90 0.60 21.39 8.36
C ALA A 90 0.44 21.12 9.86
N GLN A 91 -0.06 22.11 10.62
CA GLN A 91 -0.25 22.03 12.08
C GLN A 91 -1.71 22.24 12.53
N SER A 92 -2.65 22.23 11.59
CA SER A 92 -4.08 22.44 11.88
C SER A 92 -4.99 21.63 10.94
N MET A 93 -6.19 21.32 11.41
CA MET A 93 -7.22 20.63 10.62
C MET A 93 -7.69 21.45 9.41
N ALA A 94 -7.67 22.77 9.52
CA ALA A 94 -8.01 23.66 8.41
C ALA A 94 -6.93 23.63 7.31
N ALA A 95 -5.65 23.65 7.70
CA ALA A 95 -4.54 23.53 6.74
C ALA A 95 -4.55 22.17 6.02
N ILE A 96 -4.79 21.08 6.75
CA ILE A 96 -4.89 19.74 6.15
C ILE A 96 -6.01 19.67 5.11
N ARG A 97 -7.21 20.18 5.46
CA ARG A 97 -8.36 20.22 4.53
C ARG A 97 -8.07 21.06 3.29
N ARG A 98 -7.53 22.26 3.49
CA ARG A 98 -7.15 23.16 2.39
C ARG A 98 -6.15 22.52 1.43
N ILE A 99 -5.06 21.95 1.95
CA ILE A 99 -4.03 21.28 1.12
C ILE A 99 -4.65 20.14 0.33
N LYS A 100 -5.53 19.34 0.96
CA LYS A 100 -6.25 18.26 0.29
C LYS A 100 -7.09 18.77 -0.87
N GLU A 101 -7.96 19.75 -0.62
CA GLU A 101 -8.85 20.34 -1.64
C GLU A 101 -8.07 20.98 -2.81
N GLU A 102 -6.99 21.70 -2.49
CA GLU A 102 -6.07 22.27 -3.49
C GLU A 102 -5.39 21.17 -4.32
N THR A 103 -4.96 20.08 -3.68
CA THR A 103 -4.33 18.92 -4.34
C THR A 103 -5.31 18.20 -5.26
N GLU A 104 -6.55 17.98 -4.81
CA GLU A 104 -7.58 17.28 -5.57
C GLU A 104 -7.95 18.04 -6.84
N THR A 105 -8.15 19.36 -6.73
CA THR A 105 -8.40 20.24 -7.88
C THR A 105 -7.20 20.23 -8.83
N ALA A 106 -6.00 20.47 -8.31
CA ALA A 106 -4.80 20.52 -9.15
C ALA A 106 -4.50 19.20 -9.86
N LEU A 107 -4.76 18.04 -9.24
CA LEU A 107 -4.62 16.74 -9.89
C LEU A 107 -5.60 16.53 -11.03
N GLN A 108 -6.83 17.02 -10.91
CA GLN A 108 -7.83 16.94 -11.98
C GLN A 108 -7.43 17.83 -13.16
N ASP A 109 -6.93 19.04 -12.89
CA ASP A 109 -6.48 19.99 -13.91
C ASP A 109 -5.27 19.49 -14.74
N LEU A 110 -4.52 18.50 -14.23
CA LEU A 110 -3.41 17.87 -14.95
C LEU A 110 -3.86 16.83 -15.98
N THR A 111 -5.14 16.45 -15.99
CA THR A 111 -5.68 15.42 -16.89
C THR A 111 -6.40 16.05 -18.07
N ASP A 112 -6.44 15.36 -19.22
CA ASP A 112 -7.26 15.79 -20.34
C ASP A 112 -8.71 15.31 -20.14
N PRO A 113 -9.70 16.23 -19.97
CA PRO A 113 -11.10 15.85 -19.78
C PRO A 113 -11.71 15.13 -20.99
N HIS A 114 -11.07 15.18 -22.16
CA HIS A 114 -11.51 14.50 -23.38
C HIS A 114 -10.83 13.14 -23.60
N GLN A 115 -9.86 12.78 -22.77
CA GLN A 115 -9.14 11.50 -22.88
C GLN A 115 -9.97 10.34 -22.32
N THR A 116 -10.81 9.76 -23.19
CA THR A 116 -11.65 8.58 -22.93
C THR A 116 -10.90 7.27 -23.20
N SER A 117 -9.60 7.22 -22.90
CA SER A 117 -8.81 6.01 -23.17
C SER A 117 -9.26 4.84 -22.29
N ASN A 118 -9.25 3.64 -22.88
CA ASN A 118 -9.51 2.39 -22.18
C ASN A 118 -8.30 2.07 -21.28
N ILE A 119 -8.20 2.78 -20.14
CA ILE A 119 -7.11 2.66 -19.18
C ILE A 119 -7.12 1.26 -18.58
N LEU A 120 -5.99 0.57 -18.69
CA LEU A 120 -5.81 -0.71 -18.01
C LEU A 120 -5.80 -0.48 -16.51
N ARG A 121 -6.57 -1.28 -15.79
CA ARG A 121 -6.61 -1.27 -14.33
C ARG A 121 -5.94 -2.52 -13.81
N VAL A 122 -4.92 -2.35 -12.96
CA VAL A 122 -4.14 -3.45 -12.40
C VAL A 122 -4.23 -3.40 -10.88
N GLY A 123 -4.60 -4.52 -10.28
CA GLY A 123 -4.64 -4.65 -8.82
C GLY A 123 -3.25 -4.84 -8.22
N LEU A 124 -2.98 -4.21 -7.09
CA LEU A 124 -1.73 -4.39 -6.33
C LEU A 124 -2.00 -5.12 -5.00
N VAL A 125 -1.31 -6.24 -4.82
CA VAL A 125 -1.34 -7.08 -3.61
C VAL A 125 0.08 -7.39 -3.14
N GLY A 126 0.23 -7.83 -1.90
CA GLY A 126 1.52 -8.22 -1.34
C GLY A 126 1.73 -7.75 0.09
N GLU A 127 3.01 -7.73 0.48
CA GLU A 127 3.44 -7.36 1.82
C GLU A 127 3.28 -5.84 2.05
N ILE A 128 2.77 -5.42 3.22
CA ILE A 128 2.43 -4.00 3.45
C ILE A 128 3.61 -3.04 3.34
N TYR A 129 4.77 -3.38 3.89
CA TYR A 129 5.90 -2.46 3.89
C TYR A 129 6.41 -2.23 2.48
N VAL A 130 6.49 -3.28 1.67
CA VAL A 130 6.93 -3.16 0.29
C VAL A 130 5.86 -2.53 -0.59
N ALA A 131 4.60 -2.89 -0.41
CA ALA A 131 3.51 -2.32 -1.20
C ALA A 131 3.29 -0.82 -0.91
N ALA A 132 3.50 -0.38 0.33
CA ALA A 132 3.24 1.00 0.74
C ALA A 132 4.43 1.97 0.58
N GLU A 133 5.68 1.49 0.52
CA GLU A 133 6.87 2.35 0.43
C GLU A 133 7.42 2.42 -1.01
N PRO A 134 7.24 3.56 -1.72
CA PRO A 134 7.68 3.70 -3.11
C PRO A 134 9.18 3.50 -3.31
N PHE A 135 10.03 3.88 -2.35
CA PHE A 135 11.46 3.69 -2.51
C PHE A 135 11.83 2.20 -2.57
N VAL A 136 11.25 1.39 -1.67
CA VAL A 136 11.54 -0.04 -1.56
C VAL A 136 11.05 -0.78 -2.80
N ASN A 137 9.85 -0.47 -3.30
CA ASN A 137 9.30 -1.17 -4.47
C ASN A 137 9.71 -0.62 -5.84
N LEU A 138 10.79 0.17 -5.90
CA LEU A 138 11.30 0.80 -7.12
C LEU A 138 10.27 1.69 -7.81
N ARG A 139 9.39 2.34 -7.05
CA ARG A 139 8.32 3.23 -7.51
C ARG A 139 7.37 2.54 -8.48
N LEU A 140 7.00 1.30 -8.18
CA LEU A 140 6.14 0.45 -9.00
C LEU A 140 4.92 1.20 -9.56
N GLU A 141 4.22 1.93 -8.70
CA GLU A 141 2.96 2.60 -9.05
C GLU A 141 3.15 3.83 -9.94
N GLU A 142 4.28 4.52 -9.81
CA GLU A 142 4.64 5.62 -10.71
C GLU A 142 4.98 5.04 -12.08
N ARG A 143 5.81 4.00 -12.13
CA ARG A 143 6.21 3.31 -13.37
C ARG A 143 4.99 2.76 -14.13
N LEU A 144 4.05 2.13 -13.43
CA LEU A 144 2.81 1.64 -14.03
C LEU A 144 1.94 2.79 -14.56
N GLY A 145 1.81 3.89 -13.81
CA GLY A 145 1.09 5.07 -14.29
C GLY A 145 1.71 5.65 -15.57
N TYR A 146 3.04 5.68 -15.67
CA TYR A 146 3.74 6.10 -16.88
C TYR A 146 3.57 5.14 -18.07
N LEU A 147 3.25 3.87 -17.81
CA LEU A 147 2.85 2.89 -18.82
C LEU A 147 1.35 2.98 -19.17
N GLY A 148 0.64 3.99 -18.68
CA GLY A 148 -0.79 4.19 -18.92
C GLY A 148 -1.70 3.25 -18.10
N VAL A 149 -1.22 2.75 -16.97
CA VAL A 149 -1.96 1.82 -16.10
C VAL A 149 -2.43 2.52 -14.82
N GLU A 150 -3.72 2.40 -14.52
CA GLU A 150 -4.28 2.76 -13.22
C GLU A 150 -4.05 1.62 -12.21
N VAL A 151 -3.37 1.93 -11.11
CA VAL A 151 -3.12 0.97 -10.04
C VAL A 151 -4.25 1.01 -9.01
N VAL A 152 -4.81 -0.16 -8.72
CA VAL A 152 -5.83 -0.35 -7.68
C VAL A 152 -5.18 -1.01 -6.46
N ARG A 153 -4.85 -0.20 -5.46
CA ARG A 153 -4.34 -0.68 -4.16
C ARG A 153 -5.40 -1.50 -3.42
N THR A 154 -4.96 -2.53 -2.72
CA THR A 154 -5.81 -3.25 -1.74
C THR A 154 -5.48 -2.88 -0.31
N ILE A 155 -4.35 -2.21 -0.09
CA ILE A 155 -3.85 -1.80 1.22
C ILE A 155 -4.09 -0.29 1.35
N HIS A 156 -5.02 0.06 2.24
CA HIS A 156 -5.22 1.44 2.70
C HIS A 156 -4.61 1.58 4.08
N LEU A 157 -3.65 2.47 4.25
CA LEU A 157 -2.93 2.62 5.52
C LEU A 157 -3.85 2.99 6.70
N PRO A 158 -4.83 3.91 6.55
CA PRO A 158 -5.78 4.20 7.64
C PRO A 158 -6.57 2.96 8.05
N GLN A 159 -7.06 2.20 7.07
CA GLN A 159 -7.81 0.97 7.34
C GLN A 159 -6.92 -0.08 8.01
N TRP A 160 -5.67 -0.24 7.54
CA TRP A 160 -4.73 -1.17 8.15
C TRP A 160 -4.44 -0.81 9.62
N VAL A 161 -4.23 0.47 9.94
CA VAL A 161 -4.06 0.95 11.32
C VAL A 161 -5.31 0.65 12.15
N GLU A 162 -6.50 0.89 11.60
CA GLU A 162 -7.77 0.57 12.25
C GLU A 162 -7.90 -0.92 12.58
N ASP A 163 -7.60 -1.77 11.61
CA ASP A 163 -7.76 -3.20 11.71
C ASP A 163 -6.69 -3.85 12.61
N HIS A 164 -5.42 -3.46 12.48
CA HIS A 164 -4.30 -4.15 13.12
C HIS A 164 -3.82 -3.52 14.43
N ILE A 165 -4.10 -2.22 14.66
CA ILE A 165 -3.77 -1.56 15.92
C ILE A 165 -5.02 -1.52 16.81
N PHE A 166 -6.10 -0.87 16.36
CA PHE A 166 -7.26 -0.64 17.21
C PHE A 166 -8.14 -1.87 17.37
N LYS A 167 -8.60 -2.49 16.27
CA LYS A 167 -9.46 -3.69 16.35
C LYS A 167 -8.72 -4.87 16.93
N ASN A 168 -7.44 -5.06 16.59
CA ASN A 168 -6.62 -6.13 17.19
C ASN A 168 -6.42 -5.94 18.70
N ALA A 169 -6.15 -4.71 19.17
CA ALA A 169 -6.07 -4.43 20.62
C ALA A 169 -7.39 -4.75 21.35
N LEU A 170 -8.52 -4.59 20.67
CA LEU A 170 -9.86 -4.91 21.18
C LEU A 170 -10.29 -6.37 20.93
N GLY A 171 -9.46 -7.19 20.28
CA GLY A 171 -9.81 -8.57 19.90
C GLY A 171 -10.89 -8.69 18.81
N LEU A 172 -11.17 -7.60 18.09
CA LEU A 172 -12.23 -7.51 17.08
C LEU A 172 -11.74 -7.75 15.64
N TYR A 173 -10.46 -8.04 15.45
CA TYR A 173 -9.91 -8.34 14.12
C TYR A 173 -10.44 -9.68 13.59
N LYS A 174 -11.26 -9.64 12.53
CA LYS A 174 -11.95 -10.82 11.98
C LYS A 174 -11.42 -11.16 10.58
N GLN A 175 -10.59 -12.20 10.48
CA GLN A 175 -10.09 -12.74 9.21
C GLN A 175 -11.13 -13.59 8.44
N ARG A 176 -12.41 -13.60 8.85
CA ARG A 176 -13.42 -14.52 8.30
C ARG A 176 -13.67 -14.31 6.80
N SER A 177 -13.69 -13.06 6.35
CA SER A 177 -13.84 -12.72 4.92
C SER A 177 -12.65 -13.22 4.13
N LEU A 178 -11.42 -12.93 4.58
CA LEU A 178 -10.19 -13.38 3.93
C LEU A 178 -10.13 -14.90 3.81
N LYS A 179 -10.44 -15.62 4.90
CA LYS A 179 -10.51 -17.09 4.88
C LYS A 179 -11.58 -17.63 3.93
N ARG A 180 -12.69 -16.91 3.75
CA ARG A 180 -13.74 -17.26 2.79
C ARG A 180 -13.26 -17.08 1.35
N SER A 181 -12.62 -15.95 1.04
CA SER A 181 -12.11 -15.68 -0.31
C SER A 181 -10.95 -16.59 -0.69
N ALA A 182 -10.06 -16.90 0.25
CA ALA A 182 -8.96 -17.87 0.05
C ALA A 182 -9.41 -19.34 0.14
N ALA A 183 -10.69 -19.62 0.38
CA ALA A 183 -11.18 -20.99 0.52
C ALA A 183 -10.93 -21.79 -0.77
N GLY A 184 -10.23 -22.92 -0.62
CA GLY A 184 -9.80 -23.76 -1.75
C GLY A 184 -8.35 -23.53 -2.19
N TYR A 185 -7.75 -22.39 -1.80
CA TYR A 185 -6.36 -22.04 -2.12
C TYR A 185 -5.45 -22.07 -0.90
N LEU A 186 -5.90 -21.47 0.22
CA LEU A 186 -5.13 -21.42 1.45
C LEU A 186 -6.07 -21.51 2.66
N ARG A 187 -5.92 -22.57 3.46
CA ARG A 187 -6.77 -22.85 4.64
C ARG A 187 -6.10 -22.52 5.97
N GLY A 188 -4.77 -22.36 6.00
CA GLY A 188 -3.97 -22.14 7.20
C GLY A 188 -3.49 -20.69 7.35
N PHE A 189 -3.25 -20.26 8.59
CA PHE A 189 -2.51 -19.03 8.85
C PHE A 189 -1.02 -19.30 8.60
N VAL A 190 -0.44 -18.54 7.68
CA VAL A 190 0.96 -18.69 7.26
C VAL A 190 1.88 -17.60 7.85
N GLY A 191 1.34 -16.75 8.74
CA GLY A 191 2.03 -15.52 9.16
C GLY A 191 1.93 -14.41 8.12
N GLY A 192 2.33 -13.19 8.49
CA GLY A 192 2.42 -12.06 7.56
C GLY A 192 1.13 -11.76 6.78
N HIS A 193 1.28 -11.34 5.52
CA HIS A 193 0.19 -10.94 4.61
C HIS A 193 -0.18 -12.03 3.59
N GLY A 194 0.34 -13.26 3.71
CA GLY A 194 0.19 -14.28 2.67
C GLY A 194 -1.27 -14.72 2.45
N LEU A 195 -2.07 -14.77 3.53
CA LEU A 195 -3.51 -15.03 3.43
C LEU A 195 -4.24 -13.88 2.73
N GLU A 196 -3.91 -12.64 3.10
CA GLU A 196 -4.42 -11.43 2.51
C GLU A 196 -4.10 -11.38 1.00
N SER A 197 -2.87 -11.69 0.60
CA SER A 197 -2.44 -11.69 -0.81
C SER A 197 -3.25 -12.67 -1.65
N VAL A 198 -3.45 -13.91 -1.17
CA VAL A 198 -4.28 -14.91 -1.87
C VAL A 198 -5.74 -14.48 -1.89
N ALA A 199 -6.32 -14.13 -0.74
CA ALA A 199 -7.72 -13.75 -0.62
C ALA A 199 -8.07 -12.54 -1.48
N ARG A 200 -7.25 -11.49 -1.41
CA ARG A 200 -7.45 -10.25 -2.19
C ARG A 200 -7.23 -10.48 -3.67
N SER A 201 -6.32 -11.36 -4.07
CA SER A 201 -6.20 -11.72 -5.48
C SER A 201 -7.47 -12.37 -6.02
N VAL A 202 -8.11 -13.25 -5.22
CA VAL A 202 -9.42 -13.83 -5.57
C VAL A 202 -10.51 -12.75 -5.63
N ASP A 203 -10.55 -11.84 -4.67
CA ASP A 203 -11.54 -10.75 -4.63
C ASP A 203 -11.37 -9.79 -5.81
N LEU A 204 -10.12 -9.42 -6.13
CA LEU A 204 -9.77 -8.55 -7.26
C LEU A 204 -10.05 -9.21 -8.60
N ALA A 205 -9.88 -10.53 -8.72
CA ALA A 205 -10.19 -11.25 -9.95
C ALA A 205 -11.68 -11.20 -10.32
N SER A 206 -12.54 -10.87 -9.35
CA SER A 206 -13.99 -10.68 -9.57
C SER A 206 -14.34 -9.24 -9.94
N LYS A 207 -13.35 -8.34 -10.04
CA LYS A 207 -13.51 -6.94 -10.46
C LYS A 207 -13.09 -6.77 -11.92
N ASP A 208 -13.48 -5.64 -12.49
CA ASP A 208 -13.05 -5.23 -13.84
C ASP A 208 -11.59 -4.73 -13.82
N LEU A 209 -10.66 -5.70 -13.79
CA LEU A 209 -9.21 -5.50 -13.80
C LEU A 209 -8.57 -6.34 -14.91
N ALA A 210 -7.59 -5.76 -15.58
CA ALA A 210 -6.85 -6.44 -16.63
C ALA A 210 -5.85 -7.47 -16.08
N GLY A 211 -5.31 -7.24 -14.89
CA GLY A 211 -4.33 -8.11 -14.24
C GLY A 211 -4.07 -7.75 -12.79
N ILE A 212 -3.23 -8.54 -12.12
CA ILE A 212 -2.82 -8.33 -10.73
C ILE A 212 -1.29 -8.41 -10.64
N ILE A 213 -0.69 -7.50 -9.89
CA ILE A 213 0.72 -7.56 -9.51
C ILE A 213 0.81 -7.86 -8.01
N HIS A 214 1.56 -8.91 -7.70
CA HIS A 214 1.92 -9.33 -6.36
C HIS A 214 3.36 -8.90 -6.07
N ILE A 215 3.60 -8.13 -5.01
CA ILE A 215 4.93 -7.60 -4.68
C ILE A 215 5.34 -7.85 -3.22
N PHE A 216 6.57 -8.31 -3.01
CA PHE A 216 7.05 -8.65 -1.66
C PHE A 216 8.58 -8.67 -1.60
N PRO A 217 9.19 -8.58 -0.40
CA PRO A 217 10.64 -8.59 -0.26
C PRO A 217 11.20 -10.02 -0.34
N LEU A 218 12.45 -10.14 -0.78
CA LEU A 218 13.20 -11.39 -0.71
C LEU A 218 13.17 -11.91 0.75
N SER A 219 13.00 -13.22 0.94
CA SER A 219 12.87 -13.91 2.23
C SER A 219 11.53 -13.79 2.98
N CYS A 220 10.50 -13.14 2.41
CA CYS A 220 9.17 -13.14 3.03
C CYS A 220 8.44 -14.49 2.86
N MET A 221 8.67 -15.43 3.77
CA MET A 221 8.10 -16.79 3.73
C MET A 221 6.57 -16.83 3.45
N PRO A 222 5.72 -16.01 4.11
CA PRO A 222 4.28 -16.00 3.80
C PRO A 222 3.95 -15.64 2.35
N GLU A 223 4.66 -14.68 1.77
CA GLU A 223 4.44 -14.24 0.40
C GLU A 223 5.06 -15.21 -0.61
N VAL A 224 6.13 -15.94 -0.25
CA VAL A 224 6.64 -17.06 -1.06
C VAL A 224 5.58 -18.17 -1.15
N ILE A 225 4.89 -18.47 -0.05
CA ILE A 225 3.76 -19.42 -0.09
C ILE A 225 2.64 -18.87 -0.99
N ALA A 226 2.27 -17.60 -0.85
CA ALA A 226 1.28 -16.97 -1.71
C ALA A 226 1.69 -17.02 -3.19
N GLN A 227 2.95 -16.70 -3.52
CA GLN A 227 3.52 -16.77 -4.86
C GLN A 227 3.37 -18.17 -5.46
N GLY A 228 3.52 -19.23 -4.68
CA GLY A 228 3.31 -20.61 -5.14
C GLY A 228 1.85 -20.95 -5.48
N ILE A 229 0.89 -20.23 -4.86
CA ILE A 229 -0.55 -20.48 -5.01
C ILE A 229 -1.18 -19.58 -6.09
N LEU A 230 -0.69 -18.36 -6.26
CA LEU A 230 -1.25 -17.38 -7.20
C LEU A 230 -1.32 -17.85 -8.67
N PRO A 231 -0.43 -18.71 -9.20
CA PRO A 231 -0.61 -19.31 -10.53
C PRO A 231 -1.91 -20.09 -10.67
N GLN A 232 -2.33 -20.83 -9.63
CA GLN A 232 -3.60 -21.55 -9.63
C GLN A 232 -4.78 -20.58 -9.61
N VAL A 233 -4.72 -19.54 -8.78
CA VAL A 233 -5.73 -18.46 -8.77
C VAL A 233 -5.84 -17.79 -10.15
N SER A 234 -4.70 -17.52 -10.78
CA SER A 234 -4.62 -16.91 -12.11
C SER A 234 -5.32 -17.77 -13.18
N GLN A 235 -5.13 -19.09 -13.15
CA GLN A 235 -5.77 -20.03 -14.05
C GLN A 235 -7.28 -20.14 -13.79
N ASP A 236 -7.67 -20.41 -12.55
CA ASP A 236 -9.08 -20.63 -12.16
C ASP A 236 -9.94 -19.40 -12.41
N LYS A 237 -9.39 -18.21 -12.10
CA LYS A 237 -10.09 -16.93 -12.28
C LYS A 237 -9.84 -16.28 -13.64
N LYS A 238 -9.00 -16.90 -14.47
CA LYS A 238 -8.62 -16.41 -15.79
C LYS A 238 -8.13 -14.96 -15.76
N ILE A 239 -7.39 -14.52 -14.74
CA ILE A 239 -6.78 -13.18 -14.68
C ILE A 239 -5.25 -13.31 -14.61
N PRO A 240 -4.45 -12.60 -15.43
CA PRO A 240 -2.99 -12.68 -15.34
C PRO A 240 -2.50 -12.13 -14.00
N ILE A 241 -1.65 -12.89 -13.31
CA ILE A 241 -1.01 -12.47 -12.05
C ILE A 241 0.50 -12.54 -12.21
N MET A 242 1.21 -11.44 -11.96
CA MET A 242 2.67 -11.39 -11.94
C MET A 242 3.19 -11.19 -10.52
N SER A 243 4.16 -12.00 -10.10
CA SER A 243 4.86 -11.80 -8.83
C SER A 243 6.21 -11.11 -9.03
N LEU A 244 6.46 -10.03 -8.29
CA LEU A 244 7.69 -9.26 -8.25
C LEU A 244 8.33 -9.41 -6.87
N VAL A 245 9.54 -9.97 -6.85
CA VAL A 245 10.35 -10.05 -5.63
C VAL A 245 11.29 -8.86 -5.63
N VAL A 246 11.25 -8.08 -4.56
CA VAL A 246 12.13 -6.94 -4.35
C VAL A 246 13.33 -7.40 -3.52
N ASP A 247 14.54 -7.08 -4.00
CA ASP A 247 15.80 -7.34 -3.31
C ASP A 247 16.62 -6.04 -3.31
N GLU A 248 17.41 -5.82 -2.26
CA GLU A 248 18.29 -4.66 -2.08
C GLU A 248 19.33 -4.54 -3.21
N HIS A 249 19.66 -5.67 -3.86
CA HIS A 249 20.58 -5.76 -5.00
C HIS A 249 19.88 -5.86 -6.36
N GLY A 250 18.55 -5.65 -6.41
CA GLY A 250 17.76 -5.83 -7.62
C GLY A 250 18.14 -4.85 -8.75
N GLY A 251 18.41 -5.37 -9.94
CA GLY A 251 18.66 -4.54 -11.13
C GLY A 251 17.38 -3.83 -11.61
N GLU A 252 17.34 -2.50 -11.45
CA GLU A 252 16.19 -1.66 -11.83
C GLU A 252 15.73 -1.88 -13.29
N ILE A 253 16.69 -2.13 -14.20
CA ILE A 253 16.42 -2.36 -15.63
C ILE A 253 15.55 -3.62 -15.81
N GLY A 254 15.91 -4.73 -15.14
CA GLY A 254 15.15 -5.97 -15.23
C GLY A 254 13.74 -5.85 -14.63
N PHE A 255 13.59 -5.02 -13.59
CA PHE A 255 12.28 -4.71 -13.01
C PHE A 255 11.39 -3.96 -14.02
N GLN A 256 11.92 -2.90 -14.64
CA GLN A 256 11.21 -2.10 -15.63
C GLN A 256 10.77 -2.93 -16.85
N THR A 257 11.69 -3.73 -17.43
CA THR A 257 11.36 -4.56 -18.60
C THR A 257 10.25 -5.59 -18.31
N ARG A 258 10.21 -6.14 -17.09
CA ARG A 258 9.14 -7.06 -16.68
C ARG A 258 7.79 -6.35 -16.56
N LEU A 259 7.76 -5.11 -16.07
CA LEU A 259 6.54 -4.30 -16.05
C LEU A 259 6.04 -4.02 -17.46
N GLU A 260 6.91 -3.56 -18.36
CA GLU A 260 6.58 -3.30 -19.77
C GLU A 260 6.01 -4.55 -20.45
N ALA A 261 6.71 -5.69 -20.32
CA ALA A 261 6.25 -6.95 -20.89
C ALA A 261 4.90 -7.41 -20.33
N PHE A 262 4.65 -7.20 -19.03
CA PHE A 262 3.37 -7.52 -18.41
C PHE A 262 2.26 -6.61 -18.93
N VAL A 263 2.48 -5.30 -19.00
CA VAL A 263 1.51 -4.33 -19.53
C VAL A 263 1.19 -4.64 -21.00
N ASP A 264 2.18 -4.94 -21.83
CA ASP A 264 2.00 -5.36 -23.22
C ASP A 264 1.11 -6.61 -23.35
N LEU A 265 1.32 -7.61 -22.49
CA LEU A 265 0.48 -8.81 -22.43
C LEU A 265 -0.97 -8.44 -22.11
N LEU A 266 -1.20 -7.56 -21.13
CA LEU A 266 -2.53 -7.12 -20.74
C LEU A 266 -3.23 -6.35 -21.87
N GLN A 267 -2.53 -5.43 -22.53
CA GLN A 267 -3.08 -4.67 -23.65
C GLN A 267 -3.51 -5.58 -24.80
N ARG A 268 -2.67 -6.56 -25.18
CA ARG A 268 -3.00 -7.55 -26.22
C ARG A 268 -4.21 -8.38 -25.85
N ARG A 269 -4.34 -8.76 -24.58
CA ARG A 269 -5.49 -9.51 -24.09
C ARG A 269 -6.77 -8.69 -24.21
N VAL A 270 -6.79 -7.45 -23.70
CA VAL A 270 -7.98 -6.59 -23.76
C VAL A 270 -8.40 -6.31 -25.21
N ARG A 271 -7.45 -6.04 -26.12
CA ARG A 271 -7.75 -5.82 -27.55
C ARG A 271 -8.42 -7.01 -28.23
N ARG A 272 -8.13 -8.26 -27.82
CA ARG A 272 -8.81 -9.46 -28.37
C ARG A 272 -10.26 -9.61 -27.90
N TYR A 273 -10.64 -8.98 -26.79
CA TYR A 273 -11.97 -9.08 -26.21
C TYR A 273 -12.92 -7.93 -26.61
N VAL A 274 -12.41 -6.87 -27.25
CA VAL A 274 -13.23 -5.82 -27.86
C VAL A 274 -13.48 -6.22 -29.33
N PRO A 275 -14.69 -6.69 -29.71
CA PRO A 275 -15.00 -6.91 -31.12
C PRO A 275 -14.96 -5.57 -31.84
N SER A 276 -14.32 -5.54 -33.00
CA SER A 276 -14.37 -4.44 -33.97
C SER A 276 -15.79 -4.10 -34.38
#